data_AF-G9QW23-F1
#
_entry.id   AF-G9QW23-F1
#
_cell.length_a   1.000
_cell.length_b   1.000
_cell.length_c   1.000
_cell.angle_alpha   90.00
_cell.angle_beta   90.00
_cell.angle_gamma   90.00
#
_symmetry.space_group_name_H-M   'P 1'
#
loop_
_entity.id
_entity.type
_entity.pdbx_description
1 polymer ?
#
loop_
_entity_poly.entity_id
_entity_poly.type
_entity_poly.pdbx_seq_one_letter_code
_entity_poly.pdbx_strand_id
1 'polypeptide(L)'
;KTTQLEISDFDDQIKSSVQKTSNAVQIFTSNVSVSRSMQAVATYGGKELERETAKRAKEHKLDMEYAIFGLGRDADVKKSVFKAPTVRTDATAGEMAGLFYFLAKGSAAFASGKRGNVVAFDSSGDWKGTPAALTETILSQLLQNIWNAGTTPKDMFIGAELKPAINKIVFRYHS
;
A
#
# COMPACT_ATOMS: atom_id res chain seq x y z
N LYS A 1 -10.92 -43.10 -16.84
CA LYS A 1 -11.57 -42.59 -18.07
C LYS A 1 -13.04 -42.37 -17.74
N THR A 2 -13.42 -41.13 -17.44
CA THR A 2 -14.82 -40.70 -17.33
C THR A 2 -15.01 -39.67 -18.41
N THR A 3 -15.52 -40.17 -19.54
CA THR A 3 -15.84 -39.41 -20.75
C THR A 3 -17.07 -38.57 -20.47
N GLN A 4 -16.89 -37.26 -20.55
CA GLN A 4 -17.92 -36.25 -20.66
C GLN A 4 -18.85 -36.60 -21.83
N LEU A 5 -20.03 -37.17 -21.52
CA LEU A 5 -21.16 -37.23 -22.44
C LEU A 5 -21.97 -35.96 -22.23
N GLU A 6 -21.86 -35.07 -23.21
CA GLU A 6 -22.84 -34.05 -23.63
C GLU A 6 -23.66 -33.35 -22.55
N ILE A 7 -23.11 -32.26 -22.01
CA ILE A 7 -23.80 -30.97 -21.99
C ILE A 7 -22.73 -29.87 -21.95
N SER A 8 -22.75 -28.98 -22.93
CA SER A 8 -21.92 -27.76 -22.91
C SER A 8 -22.56 -26.76 -21.95
N ASP A 9 -22.53 -27.07 -20.66
CA ASP A 9 -22.79 -26.07 -19.65
C ASP A 9 -21.47 -25.31 -19.45
N PHE A 10 -21.29 -24.27 -20.26
CA PHE A 10 -20.22 -23.30 -20.03
C PHE A 10 -20.59 -22.49 -18.77
N ASP A 11 -20.46 -23.09 -17.58
CA ASP A 11 -20.33 -22.35 -16.31
C ASP A 11 -18.89 -21.80 -16.20
N ASP A 12 -18.43 -21.18 -17.28
CA ASP A 12 -17.26 -20.33 -17.22
C ASP A 12 -17.69 -19.09 -16.46
N GLN A 13 -17.47 -19.10 -15.15
CA GLN A 13 -17.50 -17.91 -14.31
C GLN A 13 -16.52 -16.89 -14.91
N ILE A 14 -17.01 -16.01 -15.78
CA ILE A 14 -16.22 -14.93 -16.37
C ILE A 14 -15.76 -14.07 -15.21
N LYS A 15 -14.46 -14.18 -14.88
CA LYS A 15 -13.84 -13.31 -13.87
C LYS A 15 -13.97 -11.88 -14.39
N SER A 16 -14.79 -11.07 -13.72
CA SER A 16 -14.90 -9.65 -14.04
C SER A 16 -13.51 -9.00 -13.98
N SER A 17 -13.03 -8.56 -15.14
CA SER A 17 -11.76 -7.85 -15.29
C SER A 17 -11.89 -6.36 -14.99
N VAL A 18 -13.11 -5.86 -14.76
CA VAL A 18 -13.38 -4.44 -14.61
C VAL A 18 -12.97 -3.99 -13.21
N GLN A 19 -11.87 -3.24 -13.12
CA GLN A 19 -11.43 -2.59 -11.90
C GLN A 19 -11.95 -1.15 -11.83
N LYS A 20 -12.26 -0.67 -10.62
CA LYS A 20 -12.59 0.74 -10.41
C LYS A 20 -11.38 1.60 -10.76
N THR A 21 -11.53 2.47 -11.75
CA THR A 21 -10.49 3.39 -12.24
C THR A 21 -10.65 4.81 -11.70
N SER A 22 -11.70 5.09 -10.93
CA SER A 22 -11.97 6.42 -10.40
C SER A 22 -11.16 6.71 -9.13
N ASN A 23 -10.42 7.82 -9.12
CA ASN A 23 -9.76 8.39 -7.94
C ASN A 23 -10.04 9.90 -7.88
N ALA A 24 -9.70 10.54 -6.76
CA ALA A 24 -9.71 11.99 -6.62
C ALA A 24 -8.28 12.55 -6.71
N VAL A 25 -8.17 13.82 -7.12
CA VAL A 25 -6.90 14.55 -7.12
C VAL A 25 -6.65 15.11 -5.72
N GLN A 26 -5.43 14.90 -5.21
CA GLN A 26 -4.92 15.51 -3.99
C GLN A 26 -3.81 16.48 -4.37
N ILE A 27 -3.86 17.70 -3.82
CA ILE A 27 -2.87 18.75 -4.06
C ILE A 27 -1.99 18.85 -2.82
N PHE A 28 -0.69 18.67 -3.01
CA PHE A 28 0.30 18.85 -1.95
C PHE A 28 0.88 20.26 -2.06
N THR A 29 0.96 20.97 -0.94
CA THR A 29 1.55 22.32 -0.88
C THR A 29 2.44 22.42 0.34
N SER A 30 3.67 22.91 0.16
CA SER A 30 4.61 23.12 1.25
C SER A 30 5.22 24.52 1.12
N ASN A 31 5.06 25.34 2.17
CA ASN A 31 5.58 26.70 2.18
C ASN A 31 7.02 26.71 2.71
N VAL A 32 7.90 27.47 2.04
CA VAL A 32 9.28 27.71 2.45
C VAL A 32 9.47 29.20 2.69
N SER A 33 10.01 29.56 3.84
CA SER A 33 10.32 30.95 4.18
C SER A 33 11.57 31.03 5.04
N VAL A 34 12.45 31.99 4.75
CA VAL A 34 13.65 32.27 5.54
C VAL A 34 13.70 33.76 5.86
N SER A 35 14.06 34.11 7.10
CA SER A 35 14.26 35.50 7.49
C SER A 35 15.49 36.09 6.82
N ARG A 36 15.40 37.36 6.39
CA ARG A 36 16.52 38.11 5.80
C ARG A 36 17.71 38.22 6.75
N SER A 37 17.47 38.33 8.06
CA SER A 37 18.54 38.35 9.05
C SER A 37 19.28 37.02 9.15
N MET A 38 18.57 35.89 9.03
CA MET A 38 19.18 34.55 9.02
C MET A 38 19.99 34.30 7.75
N GLN A 39 19.54 34.79 6.59
CA GLN A 39 20.34 34.77 5.38
C GLN A 39 21.64 35.57 5.54
N ALA A 40 21.58 36.73 6.21
CA ALA A 40 22.75 37.59 6.42
C ALA A 40 23.77 37.01 7.42
N VAL A 41 23.33 36.26 8.44
CA VAL A 41 24.22 35.67 9.47
C VAL A 41 25.02 34.48 8.93
N ALA A 42 24.70 33.97 7.73
CA ALA A 42 25.45 32.92 7.02
C ALA A 42 25.76 31.67 7.86
N THR A 43 24.86 31.30 8.79
CA THR A 43 25.05 30.20 9.75
C THR A 43 25.40 28.87 9.06
N TYR A 44 24.89 28.63 7.86
CA TYR A 44 25.24 27.47 7.02
C TYR A 44 25.85 27.90 5.68
N GLY A 45 26.82 28.82 5.73
CA GLY A 45 27.53 29.31 4.55
C GLY A 45 26.65 30.18 3.62
N GLY A 46 25.59 30.79 4.16
CA GLY A 46 24.69 31.69 3.43
C GLY A 46 23.59 30.99 2.60
N LYS A 47 23.48 29.66 2.66
CA LYS A 47 22.54 28.85 1.84
C LYS A 47 21.30 28.38 2.61
N GLU A 48 20.76 29.24 3.47
CA GLU A 48 19.62 28.89 4.33
C GLU A 48 18.36 28.58 3.52
N LEU A 49 18.11 29.32 2.45
CA LEU A 49 16.92 29.15 1.62
C LEU A 49 16.96 27.81 0.87
N GLU A 50 18.11 27.46 0.31
CA GLU A 50 18.33 26.19 -0.38
C GLU A 50 18.19 25.02 0.60
N ARG A 51 18.73 25.16 1.83
CA ARG A 51 18.59 24.11 2.85
C ARG A 51 17.14 23.89 3.25
N GLU A 52 16.40 24.95 3.57
CA GLU A 52 14.99 24.83 3.94
C GLU A 52 14.15 24.31 2.78
N THR A 53 14.42 24.75 1.55
CA THR A 53 13.78 24.21 0.35
C THR A 53 14.05 22.72 0.20
N ALA A 54 15.30 22.29 0.34
CA ALA A 54 15.69 20.88 0.25
C ALA A 54 15.06 20.03 1.36
N LYS A 55 14.96 20.56 2.57
CA LYS A 55 14.29 19.90 3.70
C LYS A 55 12.79 19.72 3.41
N ARG A 56 12.10 20.80 3.02
CA ARG A 56 10.67 20.74 2.67
C ARG A 56 10.40 19.84 1.47
N ALA A 57 11.29 19.80 0.49
CA ALA A 57 11.15 18.89 -0.64
C ALA A 57 11.23 17.41 -0.23
N LYS A 58 12.04 17.06 0.79
CA LYS A 58 12.09 15.69 1.34
C LYS A 58 10.79 15.33 2.07
N GLU A 59 10.29 16.24 2.90
CA GLU A 59 8.99 16.08 3.60
C GLU A 59 7.86 15.92 2.58
N HIS A 60 7.82 16.76 1.54
CA HIS A 60 6.80 16.72 0.50
C HIS A 60 6.77 15.39 -0.27
N LYS A 61 7.95 14.83 -0.58
CA LYS A 61 8.05 13.49 -1.20
C LYS A 61 7.49 12.42 -0.27
N LEU A 62 7.80 12.49 1.03
CA LEU A 62 7.26 11.57 2.02
C LEU A 62 5.72 11.68 2.11
N ASP A 63 5.17 12.89 2.08
CA ASP A 63 3.72 13.12 2.10
C ASP A 63 3.04 12.49 0.88
N MET A 64 3.67 12.60 -0.30
CA MET A 64 3.19 11.94 -1.52
C MET A 64 3.22 10.41 -1.38
N GLU A 65 4.28 9.83 -0.81
CA GLU A 65 4.36 8.39 -0.54
C GLU A 65 3.26 7.94 0.43
N TYR A 66 3.04 8.69 1.52
CA TYR A 66 1.97 8.41 2.47
C TYR A 66 0.60 8.40 1.80
N ALA A 67 0.32 9.36 0.92
CA ALA A 67 -0.93 9.42 0.18
C ALA A 67 -1.08 8.24 -0.81
N ILE A 68 -0.02 7.86 -1.53
CA ILE A 68 -0.02 6.70 -2.43
C ILE A 68 -0.36 5.41 -1.67
N PHE A 69 0.16 5.25 -0.45
CA PHE A 69 -0.19 4.10 0.40
C PHE A 69 -1.54 4.25 1.12
N GLY A 70 -2.15 5.44 1.12
CA GLY A 70 -3.40 5.73 1.83
C GLY A 70 -3.21 5.85 3.35
N LEU A 71 -2.02 6.22 3.80
CA LEU A 71 -1.68 6.40 5.21
C LEU A 71 -2.06 7.80 5.69
N GLY A 72 -2.19 7.98 7.00
CA GLY A 72 -2.41 9.29 7.64
C GLY A 72 -3.83 9.86 7.52
N ARG A 73 -4.79 9.11 6.97
CA ARG A 73 -6.19 9.53 6.81
C ARG A 73 -7.08 9.11 7.98
N ASP A 74 -6.56 8.31 8.91
CA ASP A 74 -7.25 7.84 10.11
C ASP A 74 -6.23 7.60 11.23
N ALA A 75 -6.68 7.65 12.49
CA ALA A 75 -5.84 7.31 13.63
C ALA A 75 -5.46 5.81 13.62
N ASP A 76 -6.32 4.96 13.07
CA ASP A 76 -6.02 3.55 12.83
C ASP A 76 -5.49 3.36 11.40
N VAL A 77 -4.20 3.04 11.28
CA VAL A 77 -3.52 2.78 10.00
C VAL A 77 -4.26 1.70 9.19
N LYS A 78 -4.80 0.68 9.85
CA LYS A 78 -5.52 -0.43 9.19
C LYS A 78 -6.82 0.03 8.55
N LYS A 79 -7.45 1.09 9.08
CA LYS A 79 -8.62 1.73 8.47
C LYS A 79 -8.22 2.72 7.39
N SER A 80 -7.17 3.51 7.66
CA SER A 80 -6.67 4.56 6.76
C SER A 80 -6.46 4.04 5.33
N VAL A 81 -5.75 2.92 5.20
CA VAL A 81 -5.35 2.35 3.89
C VAL A 81 -6.53 1.91 3.00
N PHE A 82 -7.72 1.72 3.59
CA PHE A 82 -8.93 1.33 2.87
C PHE A 82 -9.95 2.47 2.71
N LYS A 83 -9.62 3.71 3.08
CA LYS A 83 -10.53 4.84 2.87
C LYS A 83 -10.70 5.11 1.38
N ALA A 84 -11.96 5.29 0.99
CA ALA A 84 -12.35 5.73 -0.35
C ALA A 84 -11.76 7.12 -0.66
N PRO A 85 -11.63 7.50 -1.94
CA PRO A 85 -11.22 8.85 -2.29
C PRO A 85 -12.28 9.87 -1.84
N THR A 86 -11.84 11.02 -1.37
CA THR A 86 -12.71 12.16 -1.04
C THR A 86 -12.71 13.11 -2.22
N VAL A 87 -13.86 13.27 -2.88
CA VAL A 87 -14.01 14.24 -3.97
C VAL A 87 -13.99 15.64 -3.37
N ARG A 88 -13.25 16.54 -4.01
CA ARG A 88 -13.16 17.94 -3.60
C ARG A 88 -14.55 18.59 -3.61
N THR A 89 -14.84 19.36 -2.57
CA THR A 89 -15.96 20.30 -2.50
C THR A 89 -15.43 21.70 -2.20
N ASP A 90 -16.30 22.69 -2.13
CA ASP A 90 -15.90 24.06 -1.76
C ASP A 90 -15.37 24.15 -0.32
N ALA A 91 -15.82 23.25 0.57
CA ALA A 91 -15.45 23.24 1.98
C ALA A 91 -14.41 22.16 2.34
N THR A 92 -14.16 21.19 1.46
CA THR A 92 -13.32 20.02 1.76
C THR A 92 -12.34 19.76 0.64
N ALA A 93 -11.04 19.74 0.98
CA ALA A 93 -10.00 19.38 0.04
C ALA A 93 -10.18 17.95 -0.48
N GLY A 94 -9.78 17.71 -1.73
CA GLY A 94 -9.77 16.38 -2.32
C GLY A 94 -8.66 15.53 -1.72
N GLU A 95 -8.96 14.25 -1.45
CA GLU A 95 -7.99 13.28 -0.96
C GLU A 95 -8.04 12.02 -1.81
N MET A 96 -6.88 11.56 -2.26
CA MET A 96 -6.81 10.36 -3.08
C MET A 96 -6.97 9.10 -2.23
N ALA A 97 -7.50 8.03 -2.83
CA ALA A 97 -7.41 6.71 -2.24
C ALA A 97 -6.00 6.12 -2.44
N GLY A 98 -5.55 5.33 -1.47
CA GLY A 98 -4.28 4.62 -1.53
C GLY A 98 -4.37 3.29 -2.28
N LEU A 99 -3.21 2.69 -2.55
CA LEU A 99 -3.06 1.41 -3.26
C LEU A 99 -3.94 0.28 -2.68
N PHE A 100 -3.98 0.14 -1.36
CA PHE A 100 -4.71 -0.95 -0.70
C PHE A 100 -6.24 -0.88 -0.91
N TYR A 101 -6.80 0.33 -1.05
CA TYR A 101 -8.22 0.50 -1.41
C TYR A 101 -8.52 -0.12 -2.78
N PHE A 102 -7.65 0.07 -3.77
CA PHE A 102 -7.82 -0.51 -5.10
C PHE A 102 -7.54 -2.02 -5.11
N LEU A 103 -6.54 -2.48 -4.35
CA LEU A 103 -6.27 -3.91 -4.17
C LEU A 103 -7.40 -4.65 -3.46
N ALA A 104 -8.18 -3.98 -2.60
CA ALA A 104 -9.36 -4.54 -1.99
C ALA A 104 -10.49 -4.86 -2.99
N LYS A 105 -10.41 -4.39 -4.25
CA LYS A 105 -11.36 -4.69 -5.33
C LYS A 105 -12.84 -4.50 -4.93
N GLY A 106 -13.13 -3.45 -4.16
CA GLY A 106 -14.48 -3.14 -3.69
C GLY A 106 -14.95 -3.96 -2.48
N SER A 107 -14.15 -4.89 -1.97
CA SER A 107 -14.44 -5.63 -0.74
C SER A 107 -14.42 -4.69 0.47
N ALA A 108 -15.52 -4.67 1.23
CA ALA A 108 -15.70 -3.79 2.39
C ALA A 108 -15.13 -4.39 3.70
N ALA A 109 -14.98 -5.70 3.78
CA ALA A 109 -14.56 -6.42 4.98
C ALA A 109 -13.70 -7.63 4.62
N PHE A 110 -12.92 -8.11 5.59
CA PHE A 110 -12.24 -9.38 5.46
C PHE A 110 -13.23 -10.53 5.57
N ALA A 111 -13.11 -11.51 4.68
CA ALA A 111 -13.80 -12.78 4.72
C ALA A 111 -12.77 -13.88 4.44
N SER A 112 -12.72 -14.90 5.31
CA SER A 112 -11.78 -16.03 5.19
C SER A 112 -10.31 -15.58 5.01
N GLY A 113 -9.87 -14.58 5.79
CA GLY A 113 -8.49 -14.07 5.74
C GLY A 113 -8.19 -13.12 4.58
N LYS A 114 -9.18 -12.75 3.75
CA LYS A 114 -8.98 -11.92 2.56
C LYS A 114 -9.96 -10.76 2.47
N ARG A 115 -9.47 -9.61 2.01
CA ARG A 115 -10.26 -8.46 1.58
C ARG A 115 -9.84 -8.10 0.16
N GLY A 116 -10.56 -8.65 -0.82
CA GLY A 116 -10.12 -8.61 -2.23
C GLY A 116 -8.77 -9.32 -2.41
N ASN A 117 -7.78 -8.63 -2.96
CA ASN A 117 -6.42 -9.15 -3.09
C ASN A 117 -5.55 -8.95 -1.83
N VAL A 118 -6.07 -8.28 -0.79
CA VAL A 118 -5.33 -8.07 0.46
C VAL A 118 -5.55 -9.26 1.39
N VAL A 119 -4.47 -9.82 1.92
CA VAL A 119 -4.50 -11.01 2.79
C VAL A 119 -4.07 -10.62 4.19
N ALA A 120 -4.77 -11.15 5.20
CA ALA A 120 -4.47 -10.94 6.60
C ALA A 120 -3.80 -12.14 7.23
N PHE A 121 -2.64 -11.91 7.86
CA PHE A 121 -1.88 -12.88 8.65
C PHE A 121 -1.82 -12.42 10.09
N ASP A 122 -2.90 -12.66 10.81
CA ASP A 122 -3.08 -12.43 12.23
C ASP A 122 -4.00 -13.51 12.80
N SER A 123 -4.14 -13.59 14.12
CA SER A 123 -4.99 -14.61 14.78
C SER A 123 -6.46 -14.59 14.33
N SER A 124 -6.93 -13.46 13.78
CA SER A 124 -8.33 -13.24 13.43
C SER A 124 -8.58 -13.19 11.92
N GLY A 125 -7.54 -13.13 11.09
CA GLY A 125 -7.66 -13.05 9.63
C GLY A 125 -8.33 -11.76 9.14
N ASP A 126 -8.30 -10.69 9.94
CA ASP A 126 -8.93 -9.40 9.62
C ASP A 126 -8.07 -8.19 10.00
N TRP A 127 -6.78 -8.43 10.27
CA TRP A 127 -5.82 -7.47 10.81
C TRP A 127 -6.18 -6.90 12.19
N LYS A 128 -7.20 -7.37 12.92
CA LYS A 128 -7.49 -6.87 14.27
C LYS A 128 -6.89 -7.73 15.39
N GLY A 129 -6.47 -8.94 15.06
CA GLY A 129 -5.87 -9.89 15.99
C GLY A 129 -4.38 -9.68 16.23
N THR A 130 -3.78 -10.66 16.90
CA THR A 130 -2.35 -10.71 17.18
C THR A 130 -1.58 -10.99 15.89
N PRO A 131 -0.58 -10.16 15.52
CA PRO A 131 0.20 -10.37 14.30
C PRO A 131 0.92 -11.72 14.28
N ALA A 132 0.90 -12.39 13.14
CA ALA A 132 1.72 -13.58 12.92
C ALA A 132 3.13 -13.20 12.45
N ALA A 133 4.14 -13.97 12.85
CA ALA A 133 5.50 -13.81 12.34
C ALA A 133 5.55 -14.21 10.85
N LEU A 134 6.31 -13.46 10.04
CA LEU A 134 6.55 -13.82 8.65
C LEU A 134 7.44 -15.07 8.58
N THR A 135 6.86 -16.17 8.10
CA THR A 135 7.55 -17.45 7.87
C THR A 135 7.64 -17.76 6.38
N GLU A 136 8.48 -18.72 6.01
CA GLU A 136 8.57 -19.21 4.64
C GLU A 136 7.24 -19.77 4.14
N THR A 137 6.48 -20.48 4.97
CA THR A 137 5.15 -21.00 4.61
C THR A 137 4.20 -19.87 4.24
N ILE A 138 4.17 -18.78 5.02
CA ILE A 138 3.33 -17.60 4.73
C ILE A 138 3.78 -16.93 3.42
N LEU A 139 5.10 -16.78 3.22
CA LEU A 139 5.64 -16.22 1.99
C LEU A 139 5.27 -17.06 0.76
N SER A 140 5.47 -18.38 0.82
CA SER A 140 5.12 -19.30 -0.26
C SER A 140 3.62 -19.31 -0.54
N GLN A 141 2.77 -19.21 0.48
CA GLN A 141 1.32 -19.04 0.30
C GLN A 141 0.97 -17.75 -0.46
N LEU A 142 1.63 -16.63 -0.13
CA LEU A 142 1.44 -15.37 -0.85
C LEU A 142 1.88 -15.47 -2.31
N LEU A 143 3.06 -16.03 -2.58
CA LEU A 143 3.57 -16.21 -3.94
C LEU A 143 2.70 -17.19 -4.75
N GLN A 144 2.26 -18.28 -4.13
CA GLN A 144 1.37 -19.26 -4.77
C GLN A 144 0.01 -18.64 -5.14
N ASN A 145 -0.54 -17.73 -4.31
CA ASN A 145 -1.76 -17.01 -4.64
C ASN A 145 -1.59 -16.17 -5.92
N ILE A 146 -0.43 -15.54 -6.10
CA ILE A 146 -0.10 -14.73 -7.28
C ILE A 146 0.09 -15.63 -8.51
N TRP A 147 0.80 -16.75 -8.35
CA TRP A 147 0.97 -17.75 -9.40
C TRP A 147 -0.38 -18.31 -9.88
N ASN A 148 -1.25 -18.67 -8.95
CA ASN A 148 -2.60 -19.17 -9.25
C ASN A 148 -3.47 -18.12 -9.95
N ALA A 149 -3.15 -16.83 -9.79
CA ALA A 149 -3.78 -15.74 -10.53
C ALA A 149 -3.19 -15.55 -11.95
N GLY A 150 -2.20 -16.35 -12.35
CA GLY A 150 -1.62 -16.40 -13.68
C GLY A 150 -0.43 -15.48 -13.90
N THR A 151 0.23 -15.01 -12.84
CA THR A 151 1.40 -14.10 -12.97
C THR A 151 2.55 -14.53 -12.07
N THR A 152 3.77 -14.16 -12.48
CA THR A 152 4.99 -14.40 -11.70
C THR A 152 5.41 -13.10 -11.01
N PRO A 153 5.51 -13.07 -9.67
CA PRO A 153 6.02 -11.91 -8.96
C PRO A 153 7.51 -11.69 -9.29
N LYS A 154 7.90 -10.43 -9.53
CA LYS A 154 9.28 -10.03 -9.83
C LYS A 154 9.93 -9.28 -8.67
N ASP A 155 9.22 -8.29 -8.15
CA ASP A 155 9.69 -7.43 -7.08
C ASP A 155 8.80 -7.57 -5.84
N MET A 156 9.44 -7.47 -4.67
CA MET A 156 8.78 -7.52 -3.37
C MET A 156 9.11 -6.28 -2.56
N PHE A 157 8.08 -5.51 -2.21
CA PHE A 157 8.19 -4.36 -1.32
C PHE A 157 7.78 -4.79 0.10
N ILE A 158 8.71 -4.65 1.04
CA ILE A 158 8.50 -5.03 2.44
C ILE A 158 8.96 -3.91 3.38
N GLY A 159 8.27 -3.80 4.52
CA GLY A 159 8.68 -2.90 5.60
C GLY A 159 10.04 -3.28 6.17
N ALA A 160 10.78 -2.28 6.69
CA ALA A 160 12.14 -2.48 7.19
C ALA A 160 12.22 -3.57 8.28
N GLU A 161 11.22 -3.65 9.14
CA GLU A 161 11.14 -4.63 10.24
C GLU A 161 10.98 -6.09 9.76
N LEU A 162 10.47 -6.29 8.54
CA LEU A 162 10.31 -7.63 7.96
C LEU A 162 11.56 -8.10 7.20
N LYS A 163 12.51 -7.21 6.88
CA LYS A 163 13.75 -7.57 6.17
C LYS A 163 14.58 -8.62 6.92
N PRO A 164 14.78 -8.55 8.25
CA PRO A 164 15.48 -9.59 8.98
C PRO A 164 14.79 -10.96 8.91
N ALA A 165 13.46 -11.00 8.86
CA ALA A 165 12.71 -12.25 8.74
C ALA A 165 12.95 -12.91 7.37
N ILE A 166 12.96 -12.13 6.29
CA ILE A 166 13.32 -12.62 4.95
C ILE A 166 14.76 -13.13 4.90
N ASN A 167 15.72 -12.38 5.46
CA ASN A 167 17.11 -12.81 5.49
C ASN A 167 17.27 -14.17 6.21
N LYS A 168 16.56 -14.37 7.33
CA LYS A 168 16.56 -15.66 8.04
C LYS A 168 16.01 -16.81 7.20
N ILE A 169 15.02 -16.56 6.35
CA ILE A 169 14.47 -17.58 5.43
C ILE A 169 15.50 -17.94 4.37
N VAL A 170 16.15 -16.95 3.75
CA VAL A 170 17.14 -17.18 2.69
C VAL A 170 18.37 -17.93 3.21
N PHE A 171 18.93 -17.52 4.35
CA PHE A 171 20.18 -18.11 4.87
C PHE A 171 20.00 -19.47 5.57
N ARG A 172 18.77 -19.90 5.87
CA ARG A 172 18.50 -21.23 6.46
C ARG A 172 18.90 -22.39 5.56
N TYR A 173 19.01 -22.15 4.25
CA TYR A 173 19.42 -23.14 3.26
C TYR A 173 20.95 -23.25 3.10
N HIS A 174 21.73 -22.46 3.85
CA HIS A 174 23.19 -22.42 3.76
C HIS A 174 23.89 -22.86 5.07
N SER A 175 23.20 -23.60 5.95
CA SER A 175 23.76 -24.24 7.13
C SER A 175 23.57 -25.75 7.10
#